data_AF-A0A6J7UK00-F1
#
_entry.id   AF-A0A6J7UK00-F1
#
_cell.length_a   1.000
_cell.length_b   1.000
_cell.length_c   1.000
_cell.angle_alpha   90.00
_cell.angle_beta   90.00
_cell.angle_gamma   90.00
#
_symmetry.space_group_name_H-M   'P 1'
#
loop_
_entity.id
_entity.type
_entity.pdbx_description
1 polymer ?
#
loop_
_entity_poly.entity_id
_entity_poly.type
_entity_poly.pdbx_seq_one_letter_code
_entity_poly.pdbx_strand_id
1 'polypeptide(L)'
;MSFIDQADILAVAEKLLVKIWKEAVGFDIPTPIRHMTYADAMQNYGSDKPDLRFGLQLVEQTEFFKDTEFRVFQAPYVGSVVMPGGASSPRRELDAWQDWAKARGAKGLAYILVNEDGTLGGPVSKNISEKETAGIVAAAGANPGDAIFFAAGERSASLSLLGAVRLEIGKRCNLITEGTWEFLWVVDAPMFEPTDNGGWTAVHHPFTGPKPEFAKSFSSDPANALAYAYDIVLNGTELGGGSIRIHDRQIQKDVFSVIGLSDEEAASKFGFLLEAFNYGPPPHGGIALGLDRVCALLTGSDSIREVIAFPKTASGGDPLTGAPTPITPAQRKESGIDGAAEPKK
;
A
#
# COMPACT_ATOMS: atom_id res chain seq x y z
N MET A 1 7.28 -17.24 16.23
CA MET A 1 6.73 -17.70 17.53
C MET A 1 5.76 -18.85 17.25
N SER A 2 5.63 -19.82 18.17
CA SER A 2 4.75 -20.99 18.01
C SER A 2 3.68 -21.03 19.10
N PHE A 3 2.53 -21.63 18.81
CA PHE A 3 1.36 -21.73 19.70
C PHE A 3 0.78 -20.36 20.11
N ILE A 4 0.56 -19.52 19.11
CA ILE A 4 0.20 -18.10 19.26
C ILE A 4 -0.85 -17.72 18.22
N ASP A 5 -1.54 -16.60 18.47
CA ASP A 5 -2.39 -15.93 17.50
C ASP A 5 -1.81 -14.56 17.07
N GLN A 6 -2.59 -13.80 16.30
CA GLN A 6 -2.19 -12.46 15.86
C GLN A 6 -2.02 -11.50 17.04
N ALA A 7 -2.88 -11.55 18.06
CA ALA A 7 -2.82 -10.63 19.19
C ALA A 7 -1.53 -10.81 19.98
N ASP A 8 -1.05 -12.06 20.12
CA ASP A 8 0.23 -12.36 20.76
C ASP A 8 1.42 -11.71 20.03
N ILE A 9 1.42 -11.73 18.68
CA ILE A 9 2.52 -11.14 17.88
C ILE A 9 2.49 -9.62 17.97
N LEU A 10 1.31 -9.03 17.80
CA LEU A 10 1.13 -7.58 17.92
C LEU A 10 1.59 -7.10 19.29
N ALA A 11 1.21 -7.79 20.38
CA ALA A 11 1.62 -7.43 21.73
C ALA A 11 3.15 -7.49 21.95
N VAL A 12 3.85 -8.46 21.35
CA VAL A 12 5.33 -8.52 21.41
C VAL A 12 5.97 -7.44 20.55
N ALA A 13 5.46 -7.21 19.34
CA ALA A 13 5.95 -6.17 18.45
C ALA A 13 5.77 -4.77 19.05
N GLU A 14 4.62 -4.48 19.66
CA GLU A 14 4.37 -3.20 20.35
C GLU A 14 5.35 -2.96 21.50
N LYS A 15 5.61 -3.98 22.33
CA LYS A 15 6.62 -3.86 23.41
C LYS A 15 8.01 -3.52 22.87
N LEU A 16 8.39 -4.12 21.74
CA LEU A 16 9.66 -3.84 21.08
C LEU A 16 9.70 -2.40 20.56
N LEU A 17 8.65 -1.97 19.85
CA LEU A 17 8.55 -0.61 19.29
C LEU A 17 8.55 0.46 20.38
N VAL A 18 7.76 0.27 21.45
CA VAL A 18 7.72 1.17 22.61
C VAL A 18 9.12 1.33 23.19
N LYS A 19 9.84 0.21 23.39
CA LYS A 19 11.20 0.25 23.93
C LYS A 19 12.16 0.98 22.99
N ILE A 20 12.14 0.66 21.70
CA ILE A 20 13.00 1.29 20.69
C ILE A 20 12.80 2.81 20.68
N TRP A 21 11.55 3.28 20.54
CA TRP A 21 11.27 4.72 20.47
C TRP A 21 11.54 5.44 21.79
N LYS A 22 11.26 4.80 22.92
CA LYS A 22 11.55 5.38 24.23
C LYS A 22 13.05 5.56 24.46
N GLU A 23 13.84 4.54 24.15
CA GLU A 23 15.29 4.58 24.38
C GLU A 23 16.03 5.42 23.34
N ALA A 24 15.60 5.42 22.07
CA ALA A 24 16.29 6.12 21.00
C ALA A 24 15.96 7.62 20.94
N VAL A 25 14.69 7.99 21.10
CA VAL A 25 14.21 9.36 20.90
C VAL A 25 13.33 9.89 22.04
N GLY A 26 13.22 9.16 23.15
CA GLY A 26 12.44 9.60 24.31
C GLY A 26 10.93 9.63 24.10
N PHE A 27 10.42 9.03 23.01
CA PHE A 27 9.01 9.07 22.65
C PHE A 27 8.23 7.90 23.28
N ASP A 28 7.14 8.21 23.96
CA ASP A 28 6.21 7.22 24.51
C ASP A 28 5.12 6.90 23.49
N ILE A 29 5.22 5.74 22.83
CA ILE A 29 4.18 5.27 21.92
C ILE A 29 2.91 4.92 22.72
N PRO A 30 1.74 5.53 22.40
CA PRO A 30 0.47 5.13 23.01
C PRO A 30 0.13 3.68 22.67
N THR A 31 -0.22 2.89 23.69
CA THR A 31 -0.64 1.48 23.51
C THR A 31 -2.05 1.24 24.09
N PRO A 32 -2.83 0.32 23.51
CA PRO A 32 -2.53 -0.43 22.28
C PRO A 32 -2.44 0.50 21.05
N ILE A 33 -1.56 0.17 20.09
CA ILE A 33 -1.44 0.96 18.86
C ILE A 33 -2.77 0.86 18.11
N ARG A 34 -3.19 1.94 17.44
CA ARG A 34 -4.43 1.95 16.66
C ARG A 34 -4.39 0.86 15.59
N HIS A 35 -5.54 0.20 15.37
CA HIS A 35 -5.76 -0.73 14.28
C HIS A 35 -6.69 -0.13 13.22
N MET A 36 -6.49 -0.49 11.95
CA MET A 36 -7.35 -0.17 10.82
C MET A 36 -7.40 -1.37 9.88
N THR A 37 -8.57 -1.68 9.32
CA THR A 37 -8.64 -2.74 8.30
C THR A 37 -8.00 -2.25 7.00
N TYR A 38 -7.45 -3.16 6.20
CA TYR A 38 -6.95 -2.84 4.86
C TYR A 38 -8.04 -2.17 4.01
N ALA A 39 -9.28 -2.65 4.11
CA ALA A 39 -10.42 -2.07 3.42
C ALA A 39 -10.64 -0.60 3.82
N ASP A 40 -10.61 -0.28 5.11
CA ASP A 40 -10.72 1.10 5.60
C ASP A 40 -9.53 1.96 5.22
N ALA A 41 -8.31 1.41 5.24
CA ALA A 41 -7.09 2.12 4.84
C ALA A 41 -7.15 2.51 3.36
N MET A 42 -7.52 1.55 2.50
CA MET A 42 -7.70 1.79 1.08
C MET A 42 -8.87 2.75 0.80
N GLN A 43 -10.04 2.53 1.42
CA GLN A 43 -11.21 3.37 1.18
C GLN A 43 -11.00 4.81 1.63
N ASN A 44 -10.42 5.03 2.81
CA ASN A 44 -10.30 6.37 3.39
C ASN A 44 -9.02 7.10 2.97
N TYR A 45 -7.97 6.40 2.53
CA TYR A 45 -6.65 7.00 2.26
C TYR A 45 -6.02 6.57 0.94
N GLY A 46 -6.59 5.60 0.23
CA GLY A 46 -6.05 5.11 -1.03
C GLY A 46 -4.71 4.40 -0.89
N SER A 47 -4.40 3.89 0.32
CA SER A 47 -3.13 3.21 0.61
C SER A 47 -3.28 2.29 1.82
N ASP A 48 -2.61 1.15 1.74
CA ASP A 48 -2.37 0.18 2.81
C ASP A 48 -1.35 0.65 3.87
N LYS A 49 -0.69 1.79 3.63
CA LYS A 49 0.23 2.46 4.54
C LYS A 49 -0.13 3.94 4.66
N PRO A 50 -1.29 4.27 5.25
CA PRO A 50 -1.77 5.64 5.27
C PRO A 50 -0.89 6.54 6.17
N ASP A 51 -0.64 7.76 5.72
CA ASP A 51 -0.09 8.81 6.57
C ASP A 51 -1.22 9.49 7.34
N LEU A 52 -1.30 9.23 8.65
CA LEU A 52 -2.36 9.72 9.53
C LEU A 52 -2.06 11.08 10.17
N ARG A 53 -0.90 11.69 9.91
CA ARG A 53 -0.50 12.99 10.50
C ARG A 53 -1.35 14.18 10.05
N PHE A 54 -2.22 13.98 9.07
CA PHE A 54 -3.14 14.99 8.55
C PHE A 54 -4.45 14.34 8.08
N GLY A 55 -5.49 15.16 7.89
CA GLY A 55 -6.83 14.71 7.50
C GLY A 55 -6.97 14.38 6.01
N LEU A 56 -7.97 14.98 5.36
CA LEU A 56 -8.28 14.83 3.92
C LEU A 56 -8.52 13.37 3.51
N GLN A 57 -9.40 12.69 4.23
CA GLN A 57 -9.86 11.36 3.82
C GLN A 57 -10.52 11.43 2.43
N LEU A 58 -10.41 10.33 1.69
CA LEU A 58 -11.09 10.16 0.42
C LEU A 58 -12.59 10.03 0.66
N VAL A 59 -13.37 10.55 -0.28
CA VAL A 59 -14.82 10.45 -0.26
C VAL A 59 -15.27 9.71 -1.50
N GLU A 60 -15.96 8.58 -1.31
CA GLU A 60 -16.61 7.87 -2.41
C GLU A 60 -17.89 8.61 -2.84
N GLN A 61 -18.04 8.80 -4.14
CA GLN A 61 -19.16 9.51 -4.76
C GLN A 61 -19.82 8.73 -5.89
N THR A 62 -19.56 7.42 -5.97
CA THR A 62 -20.14 6.52 -6.99
C THR A 62 -21.67 6.61 -7.01
N GLU A 63 -22.32 6.50 -5.84
CA GLU A 63 -23.78 6.59 -5.72
C GLU A 63 -24.31 8.00 -6.04
N PHE A 64 -23.54 9.04 -5.71
CA PHE A 64 -23.91 10.43 -6.02
C PHE A 64 -23.98 10.68 -7.54
N PHE A 65 -23.05 10.09 -8.30
CA PHE A 65 -22.96 10.21 -9.75
C PHE A 65 -23.65 9.08 -10.54
N LYS A 66 -24.46 8.23 -9.91
CA LYS A 66 -25.08 7.08 -10.58
C LYS A 66 -25.93 7.43 -11.81
N ASP A 67 -26.58 8.60 -11.78
CA ASP A 67 -27.47 9.11 -12.83
C ASP A 67 -26.76 10.18 -13.70
N THR A 68 -25.44 10.30 -13.61
CA THR A 68 -24.70 11.36 -14.29
C THR A 68 -24.70 11.19 -15.81
N GLU A 69 -24.86 12.29 -16.54
CA GLU A 69 -24.66 12.31 -18.00
C GLU A 69 -23.19 12.55 -18.37
N PHE A 70 -22.35 12.91 -17.40
CA PHE A 70 -20.94 13.16 -17.64
C PHE A 70 -20.18 11.84 -17.82
N ARG A 71 -19.90 11.51 -19.09
CA ARG A 71 -19.26 10.23 -19.50
C ARG A 71 -18.01 9.83 -18.72
N VAL A 72 -17.23 10.78 -18.20
CA VAL A 72 -16.03 10.48 -17.40
C VAL A 72 -16.38 9.86 -16.05
N PHE A 73 -17.52 10.23 -15.46
CA PHE A 73 -17.99 9.73 -14.16
C PHE A 73 -19.00 8.58 -14.28
N GLN A 74 -19.35 8.18 -15.50
CA GLN A 74 -20.06 6.91 -15.78
C GLN A 74 -19.08 5.73 -15.65
N ALA A 75 -18.59 5.50 -14.44
CA ALA A 75 -17.53 4.55 -14.11
C ALA A 75 -17.94 3.68 -12.90
N PRO A 76 -17.34 2.48 -12.74
CA PRO A 76 -17.68 1.60 -11.62
C PRO A 76 -17.27 2.16 -10.25
N TYR A 77 -16.36 3.14 -10.21
CA TYR A 77 -16.01 3.89 -9.02
C TYR A 77 -15.78 5.36 -9.38
N VAL A 78 -16.27 6.27 -8.53
CA VAL A 78 -15.93 7.70 -8.54
C VAL A 78 -15.61 8.11 -7.11
N GLY A 79 -14.45 8.73 -6.91
CA GLY A 79 -14.06 9.25 -5.60
C GLY A 79 -13.42 10.62 -5.71
N SER A 80 -13.35 11.31 -4.58
CA SER A 80 -12.79 12.65 -4.50
C SER A 80 -11.87 12.86 -3.29
N VAL A 81 -10.98 13.85 -3.41
CA VAL A 81 -10.20 14.41 -2.30
C VAL A 81 -10.23 15.94 -2.40
N VAL A 82 -10.36 16.60 -1.26
CA VAL A 82 -10.43 18.06 -1.16
C VAL A 82 -9.03 18.64 -0.91
N MET A 83 -8.68 19.67 -1.67
CA MET A 83 -7.51 20.53 -1.44
C MET A 83 -7.98 21.85 -0.81
N PRO A 84 -7.70 22.07 0.49
CA PRO A 84 -8.03 23.30 1.17
C PRO A 84 -7.41 24.52 0.47
N GLY A 85 -8.22 25.55 0.19
CA GLY A 85 -7.74 26.78 -0.48
C GLY A 85 -7.38 26.61 -1.97
N GLY A 86 -7.63 25.43 -2.54
CA GLY A 86 -7.27 25.09 -3.92
C GLY A 86 -8.04 25.86 -5.00
N ALA A 87 -9.15 26.55 -4.67
CA ALA A 87 -9.89 27.34 -5.65
C ALA A 87 -9.04 28.51 -6.19
N SER A 88 -8.08 28.98 -5.39
CA SER A 88 -7.16 30.05 -5.75
C SER A 88 -5.98 29.61 -6.64
N SER A 89 -5.84 28.31 -6.91
CA SER A 89 -4.73 27.78 -7.70
C SER A 89 -4.72 28.34 -9.13
N PRO A 90 -3.57 28.86 -9.62
CA PRO A 90 -3.46 29.36 -10.97
C PRO A 90 -3.64 28.23 -11.98
N ARG A 91 -4.15 28.56 -13.17
CA ARG A 91 -4.45 27.57 -14.21
C ARG A 91 -3.26 26.65 -14.53
N ARG A 92 -2.05 27.19 -14.55
CA ARG A 92 -0.80 26.44 -14.78
C ARG A 92 -0.59 25.34 -13.73
N GLU A 93 -0.95 25.58 -12.48
CA GLU A 93 -0.84 24.58 -11.42
C GLU A 93 -1.86 23.44 -11.63
N LEU A 94 -3.09 23.78 -11.99
CA LEU A 94 -4.15 22.81 -12.28
C LEU A 94 -3.81 21.95 -13.52
N ASP A 95 -3.15 22.53 -14.52
CA ASP A 95 -2.64 21.78 -15.68
C ASP A 95 -1.47 20.86 -15.27
N ALA A 96 -0.58 21.31 -14.38
CA ALA A 96 0.50 20.47 -13.83
C ALA A 96 -0.03 19.27 -13.04
N TRP A 97 -1.17 19.40 -12.34
CA TRP A 97 -1.87 18.27 -11.72
C TRP A 97 -2.35 17.22 -12.76
N GLN A 98 -2.78 17.65 -13.95
CA GLN A 98 -3.14 16.72 -15.03
C GLN A 98 -1.93 15.90 -15.47
N ASP A 99 -0.81 16.58 -15.72
CA ASP A 99 0.42 15.93 -16.19
C ASP A 99 1.01 15.01 -15.11
N TRP A 100 0.93 15.43 -13.84
CA TRP A 100 1.34 14.64 -12.69
C TRP A 100 0.52 13.35 -12.54
N ALA A 101 -0.79 13.40 -12.79
CA ALA A 101 -1.66 12.23 -12.76
C ALA A 101 -1.39 11.30 -13.96
N LYS A 102 -1.20 11.86 -15.16
CA LYS A 102 -0.87 11.08 -16.37
C LYS A 102 0.46 10.35 -16.25
N ALA A 103 1.47 10.97 -15.63
CA ALA A 103 2.75 10.33 -15.34
C ALA A 103 2.63 9.08 -14.43
N ARG A 104 1.47 8.89 -13.77
CA ARG A 104 1.14 7.73 -12.92
C ARG A 104 0.13 6.79 -13.57
N GLY A 105 -0.08 6.91 -14.89
CA GLY A 105 -0.96 6.03 -15.65
C GLY A 105 -2.44 6.44 -15.66
N ALA A 106 -2.81 7.55 -15.02
CA ALA A 106 -4.18 8.06 -15.09
C ALA A 106 -4.47 8.72 -16.44
N LYS A 107 -5.75 8.75 -16.85
CA LYS A 107 -6.17 9.48 -18.07
C LYS A 107 -6.19 11.01 -17.86
N GLY A 108 -6.33 11.43 -16.60
CA GLY A 108 -6.37 12.83 -16.16
C GLY A 108 -6.80 12.89 -14.70
N LEU A 109 -6.93 14.11 -14.17
CA LEU A 109 -7.39 14.36 -12.80
C LEU A 109 -8.51 15.40 -12.84
N ALA A 110 -9.76 14.95 -12.83
CA ALA A 110 -10.90 15.87 -12.89
C ALA A 110 -10.94 16.77 -11.64
N TYR A 111 -11.43 18.01 -11.78
CA TYR A 111 -11.56 18.91 -10.64
C TYR A 111 -12.73 19.90 -10.75
N ILE A 112 -13.20 20.35 -9.60
CA ILE A 112 -14.12 21.47 -9.40
C ILE A 112 -13.43 22.48 -8.48
N LEU A 113 -13.56 23.76 -8.79
CA LEU A 113 -13.14 24.85 -7.90
C LEU A 113 -14.39 25.41 -7.23
N VAL A 114 -14.40 25.46 -5.89
CA VAL A 114 -15.48 26.08 -5.13
C VAL A 114 -15.04 27.50 -4.79
N ASN A 115 -15.54 28.48 -5.54
CA ASN A 115 -15.14 29.86 -5.34
C ASN A 115 -15.66 30.39 -3.98
N GLU A 116 -15.06 31.47 -3.49
CA GLU A 116 -15.42 32.10 -2.20
C GLU A 116 -16.92 32.50 -2.11
N ASP A 117 -17.54 32.81 -3.25
CA ASP A 117 -18.96 33.13 -3.36
C ASP A 117 -19.87 31.89 -3.46
N GLY A 118 -19.29 30.69 -3.40
CA GLY A 118 -19.96 29.39 -3.53
C GLY A 118 -20.20 28.95 -4.98
N THR A 119 -19.82 29.74 -5.98
CA THR A 119 -19.97 29.35 -7.40
C THR A 119 -18.96 28.27 -7.78
N LEU A 120 -19.36 27.35 -8.68
CA LEU A 120 -18.51 26.23 -9.09
C LEU A 120 -17.78 26.52 -10.40
N GLY A 121 -16.45 26.58 -10.32
CA GLY A 121 -15.53 26.66 -11.46
C GLY A 121 -14.95 25.30 -11.86
N GLY A 122 -14.15 25.33 -12.94
CA GLY A 122 -13.44 24.15 -13.45
C GLY A 122 -14.13 23.47 -14.64
N PRO A 123 -13.47 22.47 -15.24
CA PRO A 123 -14.01 21.76 -16.39
C PRO A 123 -15.18 20.84 -16.03
N VAL A 124 -15.19 20.26 -14.83
CA VAL A 124 -16.25 19.33 -14.40
C VAL A 124 -17.56 20.08 -14.13
N SER A 125 -17.52 21.26 -13.50
CA SER A 125 -18.74 22.02 -13.16
C SER A 125 -19.58 22.41 -14.37
N LYS A 126 -18.99 22.43 -15.58
CA LYS A 126 -19.68 22.72 -16.85
C LYS A 126 -20.39 21.50 -17.45
N ASN A 127 -20.14 20.30 -16.94
CA ASN A 127 -20.61 19.04 -17.54
C ASN A 127 -21.53 18.23 -16.61
N ILE A 128 -21.74 18.69 -15.38
CA ILE A 128 -22.65 18.08 -14.41
C ILE A 128 -23.99 18.82 -14.41
N SER A 129 -25.05 18.11 -14.03
CA SER A 129 -26.41 18.63 -13.93
C SER A 129 -26.56 19.65 -12.81
N GLU A 130 -27.67 20.41 -12.84
CA GLU A 130 -28.03 21.33 -11.74
C GLU A 130 -28.19 20.60 -10.40
N LYS A 131 -28.74 19.38 -10.42
CA LYS A 131 -28.90 18.54 -9.23
C LYS A 131 -27.55 18.17 -8.61
N GLU A 132 -26.58 17.76 -9.44
CA GLU A 132 -25.23 17.43 -8.99
C GLU A 132 -24.50 18.69 -8.50
N THR A 133 -24.63 19.81 -9.22
CA THR A 133 -24.07 21.12 -8.84
C THR A 133 -24.53 21.55 -7.45
N ALA A 134 -25.82 21.36 -7.13
CA ALA A 134 -26.37 21.75 -5.83
C ALA A 134 -25.88 20.89 -4.66
N GLY A 135 -25.46 19.64 -4.92
CA GLY A 135 -25.08 18.68 -3.87
C GLY A 135 -23.58 18.42 -3.73
N ILE A 136 -22.77 18.71 -4.75
CA ILE A 136 -21.39 18.21 -4.84
C ILE A 136 -20.45 18.74 -3.75
N VAL A 137 -20.64 19.99 -3.32
CA VAL A 137 -19.82 20.60 -2.26
C VAL A 137 -20.04 19.87 -0.93
N ALA A 138 -21.30 19.66 -0.56
CA ALA A 138 -21.66 18.93 0.65
C ALA A 138 -21.26 17.44 0.55
N ALA A 139 -21.46 16.82 -0.61
CA ALA A 139 -21.07 15.44 -0.85
C ALA A 139 -19.55 15.24 -0.73
N ALA A 140 -18.74 16.21 -1.16
CA ALA A 140 -17.28 16.16 -1.05
C ALA A 140 -16.75 16.58 0.33
N GLY A 141 -17.60 17.18 1.19
CA GLY A 141 -17.16 17.80 2.44
C GLY A 141 -16.25 19.02 2.20
N ALA A 142 -16.44 19.73 1.09
CA ALA A 142 -15.66 20.91 0.72
C ALA A 142 -16.28 22.20 1.27
N ASN A 143 -15.48 23.26 1.36
CA ASN A 143 -15.92 24.60 1.71
C ASN A 143 -15.67 25.59 0.57
N PRO A 144 -16.32 26.78 0.57
CA PRO A 144 -15.89 27.90 -0.27
C PRO A 144 -14.39 28.14 -0.12
N GLY A 145 -13.70 28.32 -1.25
CA GLY A 145 -12.24 28.45 -1.33
C GLY A 145 -11.50 27.14 -1.68
N ASP A 146 -12.15 25.98 -1.63
CA ASP A 146 -11.49 24.69 -1.86
C ASP A 146 -11.49 24.23 -3.33
N ALA A 147 -10.57 23.32 -3.66
CA ALA A 147 -10.65 22.53 -4.89
C ALA A 147 -10.99 21.07 -4.57
N ILE A 148 -11.90 20.48 -5.34
CA ILE A 148 -12.25 19.06 -5.24
C ILE A 148 -11.62 18.35 -6.42
N PHE A 149 -10.69 17.42 -6.16
CA PHE A 149 -10.11 16.55 -7.19
C PHE A 149 -10.84 15.22 -7.25
N PHE A 150 -10.93 14.63 -8.44
CA PHE A 150 -11.68 13.41 -8.69
C PHE A 150 -10.85 12.39 -9.47
N ALA A 151 -11.04 11.12 -9.12
CA ALA A 151 -10.65 9.97 -9.93
C ALA A 151 -11.87 9.10 -10.20
N ALA A 152 -11.99 8.62 -11.42
CA ALA A 152 -13.08 7.76 -11.86
C ALA A 152 -12.54 6.65 -12.76
N GLY A 153 -13.00 5.42 -12.55
CA GLY A 153 -12.53 4.25 -13.29
C GLY A 153 -12.57 2.98 -12.45
N GLU A 154 -11.59 2.11 -12.65
CA GLU A 154 -11.36 0.94 -11.80
C GLU A 154 -11.05 1.40 -10.36
N ARG A 155 -11.60 0.70 -9.37
CA ARG A 155 -11.62 1.13 -7.97
C ARG A 155 -10.22 1.22 -7.37
N SER A 156 -9.41 0.18 -7.51
CA SER A 156 -8.06 0.10 -6.94
C SER A 156 -7.14 1.19 -7.50
N ALA A 157 -7.14 1.36 -8.82
CA ALA A 157 -6.36 2.39 -9.51
C ALA A 157 -6.82 3.81 -9.14
N SER A 158 -8.13 4.03 -9.02
CA SER A 158 -8.69 5.33 -8.64
C SER A 158 -8.38 5.71 -7.19
N LEU A 159 -8.52 4.75 -6.26
CA LEU A 159 -8.13 4.93 -4.86
C LEU A 159 -6.63 5.23 -4.74
N SER A 160 -5.78 4.44 -5.41
CA SER A 160 -4.33 4.63 -5.40
C SER A 160 -3.93 6.02 -5.93
N LEU A 161 -4.58 6.48 -7.01
CA LEU A 161 -4.36 7.83 -7.54
C LEU A 161 -4.78 8.90 -6.53
N LEU A 162 -5.96 8.79 -5.94
CA LEU A 162 -6.47 9.75 -4.96
C LEU A 162 -5.62 9.77 -3.68
N GLY A 163 -5.14 8.63 -3.21
CA GLY A 163 -4.20 8.54 -2.09
C GLY A 163 -2.89 9.27 -2.38
N ALA A 164 -2.36 9.13 -3.60
CA ALA A 164 -1.18 9.87 -4.03
C ALA A 164 -1.45 11.39 -4.13
N VAL A 165 -2.62 11.79 -4.65
CA VAL A 165 -3.05 13.20 -4.71
C VAL A 165 -3.19 13.77 -3.30
N ARG A 166 -3.79 13.03 -2.37
CA ARG A 166 -3.91 13.41 -0.95
C ARG A 166 -2.54 13.72 -0.32
N LEU A 167 -1.55 12.84 -0.52
CA LEU A 167 -0.20 13.05 0.00
C LEU A 167 0.48 14.28 -0.61
N GLU A 168 0.29 14.50 -1.92
CA GLU A 168 0.83 15.67 -2.62
C GLU A 168 0.15 16.97 -2.15
N ILE A 169 -1.17 16.97 -1.90
CA ILE A 169 -1.88 18.08 -1.26
C ILE A 169 -1.30 18.33 0.14
N GLY A 170 -1.14 17.28 0.94
CA GLY A 170 -0.57 17.39 2.29
C GLY A 170 0.80 18.10 2.30
N LYS A 171 1.65 17.81 1.31
CA LYS A 171 2.94 18.48 1.13
C LYS A 171 2.79 19.93 0.68
N ARG A 172 2.01 20.20 -0.38
CA ARG A 172 1.88 21.55 -0.96
C ARG A 172 1.19 22.54 -0.03
N CYS A 173 0.21 22.05 0.72
CA CYS A 173 -0.55 22.84 1.69
C CYS A 173 0.08 22.83 3.09
N ASN A 174 1.27 22.22 3.26
CA ASN A 174 1.99 22.13 4.53
C ASN A 174 1.12 21.60 5.69
N LEU A 175 0.35 20.54 5.43
CA LEU A 175 -0.59 19.94 6.38
C LEU A 175 0.05 18.81 7.19
N ILE A 176 1.19 18.30 6.76
CA ILE A 176 1.88 17.18 7.41
C ILE A 176 2.64 17.74 8.61
N THR A 177 2.22 17.36 9.82
CA THR A 177 2.90 17.81 11.05
C THR A 177 4.27 17.15 11.18
N GLU A 178 5.34 17.93 11.01
CA GLU A 178 6.71 17.46 11.20
C GLU A 178 6.98 17.06 12.66
N GLY A 179 7.91 16.12 12.87
CA GLY A 179 8.33 15.68 14.21
C GLY A 179 7.29 14.85 14.98
N THR A 180 6.16 14.50 14.38
CA THR A 180 5.14 13.62 14.98
C THR A 180 5.33 12.17 14.54
N TRP A 181 4.95 11.23 15.42
CA TRP A 181 5.00 9.78 15.16
C TRP A 181 3.60 9.19 15.26
N GLU A 182 3.01 8.88 14.12
CA GLU A 182 1.69 8.28 14.01
C GLU A 182 1.82 6.82 13.59
N PHE A 183 1.68 5.92 14.57
CA PHE A 183 1.72 4.47 14.38
C PHE A 183 0.33 3.91 14.09
N LEU A 184 0.28 2.89 13.22
CA LEU A 184 -0.93 2.19 12.87
C LEU A 184 -0.63 0.73 12.53
N TRP A 185 -1.41 -0.20 13.06
CA TRP A 185 -1.51 -1.53 12.46
C TRP A 185 -2.57 -1.54 11.36
N VAL A 186 -2.18 -2.02 10.18
CA VAL A 186 -3.11 -2.37 9.11
C VAL A 186 -3.29 -3.88 9.11
N VAL A 187 -4.53 -4.33 9.28
CA VAL A 187 -4.89 -5.74 9.41
C VAL A 187 -5.92 -6.12 8.34
N ASP A 188 -6.26 -7.40 8.23
CA ASP A 188 -7.39 -7.84 7.40
C ASP A 188 -7.17 -7.56 5.90
N ALA A 189 -5.92 -7.69 5.45
CA ALA A 189 -5.58 -7.61 4.05
C ALA A 189 -6.20 -8.77 3.25
N PRO A 190 -6.52 -8.58 1.96
CA PRO A 190 -6.90 -9.67 1.09
C PRO A 190 -5.81 -10.75 1.06
N MET A 191 -6.22 -12.01 0.97
CA MET A 191 -5.31 -13.13 0.86
C MET A 191 -4.69 -13.19 -0.54
N PHE A 192 -5.49 -12.84 -1.55
CA PHE A 192 -5.12 -12.89 -2.94
C PHE A 192 -5.48 -11.60 -3.67
N GLU A 193 -4.76 -11.30 -4.75
CA GLU A 193 -5.10 -10.26 -5.70
C GLU A 193 -5.09 -10.84 -7.14
N PRO A 194 -5.92 -10.31 -8.04
CA PRO A 194 -5.97 -10.78 -9.42
C PRO A 194 -4.68 -10.43 -10.17
N THR A 195 -4.23 -11.31 -11.06
CA THR A 195 -3.11 -11.00 -11.96
C THR A 195 -3.59 -10.46 -13.30
N ASP A 196 -2.74 -9.68 -13.98
CA ASP A 196 -3.04 -9.10 -15.30
C ASP A 196 -3.37 -10.16 -16.38
N ASN A 197 -2.83 -11.37 -16.23
CA ASN A 197 -3.01 -12.48 -17.19
C ASN A 197 -4.19 -13.39 -16.83
N GLY A 198 -4.98 -13.02 -15.82
CA GLY A 198 -6.02 -13.87 -15.24
C GLY A 198 -5.47 -14.82 -14.18
N GLY A 199 -6.28 -15.11 -13.16
CA GLY A 199 -5.87 -15.90 -11.99
C GLY A 199 -5.48 -15.01 -10.80
N TRP A 200 -4.85 -15.62 -9.80
CA TRP A 200 -4.60 -15.01 -8.49
C TRP A 200 -3.12 -15.08 -8.12
N THR A 201 -2.64 -14.09 -7.39
CA THR A 201 -1.35 -14.13 -6.68
C THR A 201 -1.58 -13.81 -5.20
N ALA A 202 -0.65 -14.22 -4.34
CA ALA A 202 -0.72 -13.89 -2.91
C ALA A 202 -0.32 -12.42 -2.68
N VAL A 203 -1.07 -11.70 -1.84
CA VAL A 203 -0.78 -10.29 -1.49
C VAL A 203 0.51 -10.18 -0.66
N HIS A 204 0.71 -11.11 0.28
CA HIS A 204 1.92 -11.14 1.12
C HIS A 204 2.89 -12.22 0.62
N HIS A 205 2.75 -13.44 1.13
CA HIS A 205 3.52 -14.59 0.69
C HIS A 205 2.62 -15.84 0.74
N PRO A 206 2.90 -16.87 -0.08
CA PRO A 206 2.00 -18.01 -0.26
C PRO A 206 1.87 -18.94 0.95
N PHE A 207 2.55 -18.65 2.07
CA PHE A 207 2.42 -19.42 3.33
C PHE A 207 1.63 -18.66 4.40
N THR A 208 1.07 -17.49 4.05
CA THR A 208 0.16 -16.75 4.93
C THR A 208 -1.12 -17.52 5.08
N GLY A 209 -1.55 -17.75 6.32
CA GLY A 209 -2.80 -18.43 6.63
C GLY A 209 -4.00 -17.57 6.26
N PRO A 210 -5.12 -18.18 5.82
CA PRO A 210 -6.40 -17.48 5.80
C PRO A 210 -6.80 -17.17 7.25
N LYS A 211 -7.56 -16.10 7.44
CA LYS A 211 -8.31 -15.93 8.69
C LYS A 211 -9.21 -17.15 8.94
N PRO A 212 -9.42 -17.58 10.20
CA PRO A 212 -10.14 -18.82 10.53
C PRO A 212 -11.52 -18.94 9.85
N GLU A 213 -12.25 -17.84 9.73
CA GLU A 213 -13.57 -17.77 9.10
C GLU A 213 -13.53 -18.00 7.56
N PHE A 214 -12.39 -17.78 6.90
CA PHE A 214 -12.21 -18.00 5.47
C PHE A 214 -11.52 -19.33 5.14
N ALA A 215 -11.04 -20.07 6.14
CA ALA A 215 -10.24 -21.29 5.96
C ALA A 215 -10.94 -22.38 5.11
N LYS A 216 -12.27 -22.35 5.02
CA LYS A 216 -13.07 -23.30 4.21
C LYS A 216 -13.54 -22.76 2.86
N SER A 217 -13.48 -21.44 2.64
CA SER A 217 -14.08 -20.78 1.47
C SER A 217 -13.05 -20.12 0.56
N PHE A 218 -11.82 -19.86 1.04
CA PHE A 218 -10.84 -19.07 0.29
C PHE A 218 -10.49 -19.66 -1.09
N SER A 219 -10.58 -20.98 -1.26
CA SER A 219 -10.28 -21.63 -2.54
C SER A 219 -11.41 -21.49 -3.55
N SER A 220 -12.67 -21.44 -3.08
CA SER A 220 -13.86 -21.23 -3.93
C SER A 220 -14.19 -19.75 -4.15
N ASP A 221 -13.82 -18.89 -3.19
CA ASP A 221 -14.07 -17.45 -3.21
C ASP A 221 -12.79 -16.67 -2.81
N PRO A 222 -11.75 -16.72 -3.66
CA PRO A 222 -10.46 -16.07 -3.38
C PRO A 222 -10.56 -14.53 -3.30
N ALA A 223 -11.55 -13.94 -3.97
CA ALA A 223 -11.75 -12.49 -4.01
C ALA A 223 -12.09 -11.88 -2.64
N ASN A 224 -12.81 -12.63 -1.81
CA ASN A 224 -13.27 -12.16 -0.50
C ASN A 224 -12.44 -12.73 0.67
N ALA A 225 -11.50 -13.62 0.40
CA ALA A 225 -10.68 -14.25 1.42
C ALA A 225 -9.73 -13.24 2.06
N LEU A 226 -9.73 -13.17 3.40
CA LEU A 226 -8.80 -12.33 4.15
C LEU A 226 -7.63 -13.15 4.69
N ALA A 227 -6.44 -12.58 4.57
CA ALA A 227 -5.22 -13.10 5.17
C ALA A 227 -5.21 -12.85 6.68
N TYR A 228 -4.63 -13.78 7.42
CA TYR A 228 -4.30 -13.59 8.83
C TYR A 228 -2.97 -12.82 8.98
N ALA A 229 -2.91 -11.65 8.33
CA ALA A 229 -1.73 -10.81 8.15
C ALA A 229 -1.90 -9.42 8.74
N TYR A 230 -0.78 -8.76 9.01
CA TYR A 230 -0.73 -7.48 9.69
C TYR A 230 0.57 -6.74 9.37
N ASP A 231 0.44 -5.43 9.13
CA ASP A 231 1.55 -4.53 8.86
C ASP A 231 1.57 -3.39 9.88
N ILE A 232 2.75 -3.04 10.37
CA ILE A 232 2.97 -1.85 11.19
C ILE A 232 3.43 -0.70 10.30
N VAL A 233 2.68 0.39 10.34
CA VAL A 233 2.89 1.60 9.56
C VAL A 233 3.24 2.74 10.50
N LEU A 234 4.19 3.58 10.09
CA LEU A 234 4.55 4.83 10.74
C LEU A 234 4.61 5.94 9.72
N ASN A 235 3.82 7.00 9.90
CA ASN A 235 3.90 8.21 9.07
C ASN A 235 3.79 7.93 7.55
N GLY A 236 2.91 7.01 7.15
CA GLY A 236 2.74 6.61 5.75
C GLY A 236 3.82 5.68 5.20
N THR A 237 4.64 5.11 6.08
CA THR A 237 5.74 4.22 5.74
C THR A 237 5.55 2.88 6.45
N GLU A 238 5.58 1.79 5.68
CA GLU A 238 5.60 0.44 6.23
C GLU A 238 6.91 0.20 6.99
N LEU A 239 6.83 -0.03 8.29
CA LEU A 239 7.97 -0.39 9.15
C LEU A 239 8.25 -1.89 9.11
N GLY A 240 7.23 -2.70 8.87
CA GLY A 240 7.34 -4.14 8.83
C GLY A 240 5.99 -4.82 8.77
N GLY A 241 6.03 -6.13 8.53
CA GLY A 241 4.84 -6.93 8.24
C GLY A 241 5.00 -8.38 8.68
N GLY A 242 3.88 -9.05 8.84
CA GLY A 242 3.83 -10.40 9.37
C GLY A 242 2.52 -11.11 9.08
N SER A 243 2.50 -12.40 9.37
CA SER A 243 1.26 -13.18 9.32
C SER A 243 1.34 -14.43 10.19
N ILE A 244 0.16 -14.95 10.54
CA ILE A 244 0.01 -16.32 11.01
C ILE A 244 0.19 -17.25 9.82
N ARG A 245 1.01 -18.28 9.99
CA ARG A 245 1.40 -19.17 8.89
C ARG A 245 0.47 -20.37 8.79
N ILE A 246 0.37 -20.88 7.57
CA ILE A 246 -0.23 -22.17 7.31
C ILE A 246 0.65 -23.26 7.95
N HIS A 247 0.01 -24.14 8.72
CA HIS A 247 0.64 -25.32 9.32
C HIS A 247 -0.14 -26.60 8.98
N ASP A 248 -1.20 -26.49 8.18
CA ASP A 248 -1.95 -27.62 7.64
C ASP A 248 -1.56 -27.86 6.17
N ARG A 249 -1.21 -29.10 5.85
CA ARG A 249 -0.74 -29.47 4.51
C ARG A 249 -1.79 -29.31 3.43
N GLN A 250 -3.05 -29.61 3.73
CA GLN A 250 -4.12 -29.50 2.76
C GLN A 250 -4.41 -28.03 2.46
N ILE A 251 -4.50 -27.18 3.49
CA ILE A 251 -4.67 -25.74 3.31
C ILE A 251 -3.54 -25.16 2.45
N GLN A 252 -2.29 -25.55 2.69
CA GLN A 252 -1.17 -25.05 1.89
C GLN A 252 -1.26 -25.48 0.42
N LYS A 253 -1.68 -26.71 0.18
CA LYS A 253 -1.90 -27.23 -1.18
C LYS A 253 -3.00 -26.46 -1.89
N ASP A 254 -4.11 -26.18 -1.21
CA ASP A 254 -5.22 -25.42 -1.75
C ASP A 254 -4.79 -23.99 -2.11
N VAL A 255 -3.97 -23.34 -1.26
CA VAL A 255 -3.38 -22.02 -1.56
C VAL A 255 -2.50 -22.06 -2.81
N PHE A 256 -1.64 -23.07 -2.95
CA PHE A 256 -0.83 -23.24 -4.16
C PHE A 256 -1.68 -23.42 -5.41
N SER A 257 -2.76 -24.20 -5.32
CA SER A 257 -3.70 -24.37 -6.42
C SER A 257 -4.39 -23.06 -6.81
N VAL A 258 -4.78 -22.22 -5.84
CA VAL A 258 -5.43 -20.92 -6.09
C VAL A 258 -4.49 -19.98 -6.86
N ILE A 259 -3.20 -19.96 -6.49
CA ILE A 259 -2.20 -19.13 -7.18
C ILE A 259 -1.64 -19.77 -8.47
N GLY A 260 -2.25 -20.86 -8.94
CA GLY A 260 -1.94 -21.49 -10.22
C GLY A 260 -0.70 -22.37 -10.24
N LEU A 261 -0.17 -22.79 -9.08
CA LEU A 261 0.89 -23.79 -9.02
C LEU A 261 0.29 -25.19 -9.15
N SER A 262 0.79 -25.96 -10.12
CA SER A 262 0.50 -27.39 -10.21
C SER A 262 1.14 -28.17 -9.05
N ASP A 263 0.65 -29.38 -8.78
CA ASP A 263 1.22 -30.28 -7.76
C ASP A 263 2.72 -30.55 -8.01
N GLU A 264 3.13 -30.68 -9.28
CA GLU A 264 4.51 -30.91 -9.67
C GLU A 264 5.39 -29.68 -9.40
N GLU A 265 4.90 -28.48 -9.72
CA GLU A 265 5.62 -27.23 -9.45
C GLU A 265 5.71 -26.96 -7.95
N ALA A 266 4.64 -27.18 -7.21
CA ALA A 266 4.60 -27.06 -5.76
C ALA A 266 5.57 -28.05 -5.10
N ALA A 267 5.61 -29.31 -5.56
CA ALA A 267 6.57 -30.30 -5.06
C ALA A 267 8.02 -29.95 -5.42
N SER A 268 8.27 -29.47 -6.64
CA SER A 268 9.61 -29.09 -7.10
C SER A 268 10.16 -27.88 -6.33
N LYS A 269 9.34 -26.85 -6.11
CA LYS A 269 9.75 -25.60 -5.46
C LYS A 269 9.67 -25.66 -3.93
N PHE A 270 8.67 -26.34 -3.39
CA PHE A 270 8.31 -26.31 -1.97
C PHE A 270 8.14 -27.70 -1.34
N GLY A 271 8.58 -28.77 -2.01
CA GLY A 271 8.42 -30.14 -1.54
C GLY A 271 9.03 -30.38 -0.15
N PHE A 272 10.16 -29.73 0.15
CA PHE A 272 10.77 -29.81 1.48
C PHE A 272 9.84 -29.26 2.60
N LEU A 273 9.09 -28.20 2.31
CA LEU A 273 8.16 -27.58 3.25
C LEU A 273 6.88 -28.43 3.39
N LEU A 274 6.34 -28.90 2.26
CA LEU A 274 5.18 -29.79 2.24
C LEU A 274 5.46 -31.11 2.97
N GLU A 275 6.69 -31.63 2.88
CA GLU A 275 7.14 -32.80 3.61
C GLU A 275 7.28 -32.51 5.11
N ALA A 276 7.82 -31.34 5.48
CA ALA A 276 7.90 -30.92 6.89
C ALA A 276 6.52 -30.89 7.58
N PHE A 277 5.45 -30.59 6.84
CA PHE A 277 4.08 -30.60 7.38
C PHE A 277 3.58 -31.98 7.82
N ASN A 278 4.17 -33.07 7.32
CA ASN A 278 3.84 -34.44 7.75
C ASN A 278 4.38 -34.77 9.15
N TYR A 279 5.28 -33.95 9.71
CA TYR A 279 5.90 -34.18 11.02
C TYR A 279 5.27 -33.31 12.14
N GLY A 280 4.08 -32.74 11.89
CA GLY A 280 3.31 -32.00 12.89
C GLY A 280 3.90 -30.64 13.25
N PRO A 281 4.08 -29.72 12.28
CA PRO A 281 4.49 -28.34 12.58
C PRO A 281 3.44 -27.69 13.49
N PRO A 282 3.85 -26.95 14.54
CA PRO A 282 2.89 -26.27 15.39
C PRO A 282 2.25 -25.08 14.64
N PRO A 283 1.09 -24.58 15.10
CA PRO A 283 0.63 -23.25 14.74
C PRO A 283 1.75 -22.24 15.02
N HIS A 284 2.06 -21.39 14.05
CA HIS A 284 3.17 -20.45 14.16
C HIS A 284 2.91 -19.20 13.34
N GLY A 285 3.60 -18.13 13.71
CA GLY A 285 3.50 -16.82 13.08
C GLY A 285 4.76 -16.01 13.32
N GLY A 286 4.90 -14.92 12.59
CA GLY A 286 6.01 -14.00 12.81
C GLY A 286 5.80 -12.66 12.14
N ILE A 287 6.68 -11.74 12.50
CA ILE A 287 6.78 -10.39 11.97
C ILE A 287 8.24 -10.08 11.66
N ALA A 288 8.48 -9.28 10.62
CA ALA A 288 9.80 -8.74 10.32
C ALA A 288 9.71 -7.21 10.25
N LEU A 289 10.65 -6.53 10.91
CA LEU A 289 10.81 -5.08 10.81
C LEU A 289 11.96 -4.76 9.87
N GLY A 290 11.77 -3.76 9.01
CA GLY A 290 12.83 -3.19 8.18
C GLY A 290 13.79 -2.36 9.03
N LEU A 291 14.87 -2.97 9.51
CA LEU A 291 15.83 -2.32 10.41
C LEU A 291 16.38 -1.00 9.85
N ASP A 292 16.79 -0.98 8.58
CA ASP A 292 17.33 0.24 7.96
C ASP A 292 16.28 1.36 7.91
N ARG A 293 15.00 1.00 7.76
CA ARG A 293 13.90 1.97 7.75
C ARG A 293 13.59 2.51 9.14
N VAL A 294 13.61 1.63 10.15
CA VAL A 294 13.52 2.03 11.56
C VAL A 294 14.65 3.00 11.90
N CYS A 295 15.89 2.66 11.56
CA CYS A 295 17.04 3.54 11.77
C CYS A 295 16.88 4.88 11.06
N ALA A 296 16.56 4.88 9.76
CA ALA A 296 16.41 6.11 8.99
C ALA A 296 15.33 7.04 9.57
N LEU A 297 14.21 6.48 10.06
CA LEU A 297 13.16 7.27 10.71
C LEU A 297 13.65 7.84 12.05
N LEU A 298 14.29 7.04 12.89
CA LEU A 298 14.83 7.50 14.18
C LEU A 298 15.90 8.59 14.02
N THR A 299 16.68 8.57 12.94
CA THR A 299 17.71 9.57 12.64
C THR A 299 17.19 10.74 11.79
N GLY A 300 15.92 10.74 11.37
CA GLY A 300 15.35 11.75 10.49
C GLY A 300 16.00 11.79 9.10
N SER A 301 16.50 10.65 8.61
CA SER A 301 17.18 10.53 7.32
C SER A 301 16.19 10.30 6.18
N ASP A 302 16.34 11.06 5.09
CA ASP A 302 15.51 10.94 3.88
C ASP A 302 15.73 9.62 3.09
N SER A 303 16.80 8.90 3.41
CA SER A 303 17.23 7.71 2.68
C SER A 303 17.84 6.68 3.62
N ILE A 304 17.49 5.41 3.42
CA ILE A 304 18.12 4.28 4.14
C ILE A 304 19.62 4.18 3.86
N ARG A 305 20.13 4.82 2.79
CA ARG A 305 21.57 4.84 2.50
C ARG A 305 22.38 5.56 3.58
N GLU A 306 21.77 6.51 4.29
CA GLU A 306 22.42 7.30 5.34
C GLU A 306 22.65 6.50 6.63
N VAL A 307 21.99 5.34 6.78
CA VAL A 307 22.10 4.47 7.96
C VAL A 307 22.79 3.13 7.65
N ILE A 308 23.30 2.98 6.43
CA ILE A 308 24.06 1.81 5.98
C ILE A 308 25.51 2.27 5.75
N ALA A 309 26.48 1.58 6.36
CA ALA A 309 27.89 1.99 6.26
C ALA A 309 28.43 2.03 4.82
N PHE A 310 28.03 1.06 3.98
CA PHE A 310 28.47 0.95 2.57
C PHE A 310 27.29 0.66 1.65
N PRO A 311 26.40 1.65 1.43
CA PRO A 311 25.18 1.48 0.66
C PRO A 311 25.47 1.25 -0.82
N LYS A 312 24.47 0.75 -1.55
CA LYS A 312 24.56 0.54 -3.00
C LYS A 312 23.76 1.59 -3.76
N THR A 313 24.15 1.85 -5.01
CA THR A 313 23.40 2.71 -5.93
C THR A 313 22.09 2.03 -6.34
N ALA A 314 21.21 2.77 -7.02
CA ALA A 314 19.95 2.22 -7.54
C ALA A 314 20.18 1.09 -8.57
N SER A 315 21.36 1.06 -9.21
CA SER A 315 21.76 -0.01 -10.13
C SER A 315 22.38 -1.23 -9.42
N GLY A 316 22.40 -1.26 -8.08
CA GLY A 316 23.01 -2.33 -7.29
C GLY A 316 24.55 -2.28 -7.22
N GLY A 317 25.17 -1.26 -7.82
CA GLY A 317 26.62 -1.09 -7.82
C GLY A 317 27.16 -0.51 -6.52
N ASP A 318 28.43 -0.79 -6.23
CA ASP A 318 29.19 -0.24 -5.12
C ASP A 318 30.27 0.73 -5.64
N PRO A 319 30.05 2.05 -5.53
CA PRO A 319 31.03 3.04 -5.99
C PRO A 319 32.34 3.03 -5.20
N LEU A 320 32.35 2.56 -3.95
CA LEU A 320 33.54 2.52 -3.12
C LEU A 320 34.51 1.44 -3.59
N THR A 321 33.99 0.28 -3.95
CA THR A 321 34.80 -0.88 -4.34
C THR A 321 34.85 -1.11 -5.85
N GLY A 322 33.97 -0.44 -6.62
CA GLY A 322 33.79 -0.68 -8.05
C GLY A 322 32.99 -1.96 -8.36
N ALA A 323 32.31 -2.55 -7.37
CA ALA A 323 31.58 -3.80 -7.55
C ALA A 323 30.23 -3.60 -8.28
N PRO A 324 29.72 -4.62 -8.99
CA PRO A 324 30.36 -5.91 -9.24
C PRO A 324 31.53 -5.80 -10.25
N THR A 325 32.57 -6.60 -10.05
CA THR A 325 33.71 -6.73 -10.98
C THR A 325 33.73 -8.13 -11.60
N PRO A 326 34.35 -8.32 -12.79
CA PRO A 326 34.49 -9.64 -13.39
C PRO A 326 35.28 -10.61 -12.51
N ILE A 327 34.83 -11.88 -12.44
CA ILE A 327 35.60 -12.97 -11.85
C ILE A 327 36.70 -13.47 -12.79
N THR A 328 37.70 -14.16 -12.24
CA THR A 328 38.79 -14.73 -13.05
C THR A 328 38.33 -15.97 -13.85
N PRO A 329 39.03 -16.32 -14.95
CA PRO A 329 38.74 -17.54 -15.71
C PRO A 329 38.84 -18.82 -14.88
N ALA A 330 39.76 -18.87 -13.90
CA ALA A 330 39.91 -20.01 -12.99
C ALA A 330 38.67 -20.17 -12.09
N GLN A 331 38.22 -19.08 -11.46
CA GLN A 331 36.98 -19.08 -10.65
C GLN A 331 35.76 -19.46 -11.49
N ARG A 332 35.66 -18.95 -12.73
CA ARG A 332 34.57 -19.29 -13.64
C ARG A 332 34.56 -20.79 -13.95
N LYS A 333 35.72 -21.37 -14.30
CA LYS A 333 35.85 -22.80 -14.57
C LYS A 333 35.48 -23.66 -13.37
N GLU A 334 35.91 -23.26 -12.17
CA GLU A 334 35.62 -23.97 -10.93
C GLU A 334 34.12 -23.93 -10.58
N SER A 335 33.46 -22.79 -10.79
CA SER A 335 32.03 -22.62 -10.49
C SER A 335 31.10 -23.42 -11.40
N GLY A 336 31.57 -23.87 -12.57
CA GLY A 336 30.73 -24.50 -13.58
C GLY A 336 29.73 -23.55 -14.27
N ILE A 337 29.85 -22.23 -14.05
CA ILE A 337 28.96 -21.23 -14.64
C ILE A 337 29.59 -20.68 -15.92
N ASP A 338 29.05 -21.09 -17.07
CA ASP A 338 29.54 -20.71 -18.41
C ASP A 338 28.55 -19.85 -19.22
N GLY A 339 27.44 -19.42 -18.61
CA GLY A 339 26.44 -18.55 -19.23
C GLY A 339 27.05 -17.28 -19.84
N ALA A 340 26.70 -16.99 -21.09
CA ALA A 340 27.06 -15.75 -21.75
C ALA A 340 26.28 -14.58 -21.14
N ALA A 341 26.92 -13.44 -20.95
CA ALA A 341 26.19 -12.22 -20.60
C ALA A 341 25.27 -11.86 -21.76
N GLU A 342 23.97 -11.69 -21.51
CA GLU A 342 23.09 -11.11 -22.52
C GLU A 342 23.59 -9.70 -22.87
N PRO A 343 23.66 -9.34 -24.16
CA PRO A 343 24.04 -8.00 -24.56
C PRO A 343 23.08 -7.00 -23.92
N LYS A 344 23.63 -5.95 -23.28
CA LYS A 344 22.82 -4.85 -22.74
C LYS A 344 21.98 -4.27 -23.88
N LYS A 345 20.65 -4.33 -23.73
CA LYS A 345 19.70 -3.61 -24.60
C LYS A 345 19.80 -2.12 -24.42
#